data_AF-A0A1U7M5G2-F1
#
_entry.id   AF-A0A1U7M5G2-F1
#
_cell.length_a   1.000
_cell.length_b   1.000
_cell.length_c   1.000
_cell.angle_alpha   90.00
_cell.angle_beta   90.00
_cell.angle_gamma   90.00
#
_symmetry.space_group_name_H-M   'P 1'
#
loop_
_entity.id
_entity.type
_entity.pdbx_description
1 polymer ?
#
loop_
_entity_poly.entity_id
_entity_poly.type
_entity_poly.pdbx_seq_one_letter_code
_entity_poly.pdbx_strand_id
1 'polypeptide(L)'
;MSYPDGEYRTLSVPVFKQENGYYCGPATVKQVRHFIKGSSHSQSYYAGELKTSTSGTDMTVLSNYLKNNVKSNYIYASIGSYDSWMSKVNYGMRNSMPAVLDINTKNVSAFPYESIGHFVNTSGYDTKNGPGVKVRITDPNGPGLGNRWYNARDVYNANNNHFRKAMIY
;
A
#
# COMPACT_ATOMS: atom_id res chain seq x y z
N MET A 1 13.51 -16.48 -0.84
CA MET A 1 12.94 -16.76 0.49
C MET A 1 11.45 -17.01 0.30
N SER A 2 10.93 -18.10 0.86
CA SER A 2 9.49 -18.38 0.94
C SER A 2 8.88 -17.56 2.09
N TYR A 3 7.62 -17.14 1.97
CA TYR A 3 6.92 -16.45 3.05
C TYR A 3 6.41 -17.45 4.10
N PRO A 4 6.24 -17.05 5.38
CA PRO A 4 5.86 -17.98 6.44
C PRO A 4 4.42 -18.48 6.28
N ASP A 5 4.27 -19.80 6.39
CA ASP A 5 2.99 -20.50 6.39
C ASP A 5 2.37 -20.53 7.80
N GLY A 6 1.05 -20.43 7.93
CA GLY A 6 0.37 -20.53 9.22
C GLY A 6 0.29 -19.25 10.06
N GLU A 7 0.54 -18.07 9.51
CA GLU A 7 0.62 -16.81 10.25
C GLU A 7 -0.54 -15.85 9.97
N TYR A 8 -0.97 -15.10 10.99
CA TYR A 8 -1.95 -14.02 10.84
C TYR A 8 -1.42 -12.79 11.55
N ARG A 9 -1.46 -11.65 10.85
CA ARG A 9 -1.02 -10.39 11.41
C ARG A 9 -1.82 -9.24 10.83
N THR A 10 -2.14 -8.26 11.68
CA THR A 10 -2.73 -6.99 11.27
C THR A 10 -2.03 -5.83 11.96
N LEU A 11 -1.99 -4.70 11.28
CA LEU A 11 -1.62 -3.40 11.82
C LEU A 11 -2.86 -2.52 11.88
N SER A 12 -3.02 -1.76 12.96
CA SER A 12 -4.13 -0.81 13.14
C SER A 12 -3.90 0.48 12.36
N VAL A 13 -3.64 0.37 11.05
CA VAL A 13 -3.45 1.54 10.18
C VAL A 13 -4.79 2.30 10.09
N PRO A 14 -4.82 3.59 10.45
CA PRO A 14 -6.03 4.40 10.40
C PRO A 14 -6.44 4.62 8.94
N VAL A 15 -7.75 4.72 8.72
CA VAL A 15 -8.32 4.98 7.40
C VAL A 15 -8.49 6.49 7.22
N PHE A 16 -7.88 7.04 6.19
CA PHE A 16 -8.13 8.42 5.75
C PHE A 16 -8.52 8.42 4.28
N LYS A 17 -9.74 8.89 3.98
CA LYS A 17 -10.24 9.03 2.60
C LYS A 17 -9.46 10.12 1.86
N GLN A 18 -9.07 9.88 0.61
CA GLN A 18 -8.44 10.91 -0.22
C GLN A 18 -9.36 12.13 -0.40
N GLU A 19 -8.81 13.34 -0.28
CA GLU A 19 -9.57 14.60 -0.37
C GLU A 19 -10.10 14.89 -1.79
N ASN A 20 -9.41 14.40 -2.82
CA ASN A 20 -9.80 14.55 -4.22
C ASN A 20 -9.29 13.37 -5.07
N GLY A 21 -9.59 13.35 -6.37
CA GLY A 21 -9.29 12.23 -7.28
C GLY A 21 -7.81 11.90 -7.49
N TYR A 22 -6.86 12.78 -7.15
CA TYR A 22 -5.43 12.61 -7.39
C TYR A 22 -4.60 12.56 -6.09
N TYR A 23 -5.25 12.55 -4.92
CA TYR A 23 -4.63 12.57 -3.59
C TYR A 23 -4.44 11.18 -2.94
N CYS A 24 -4.51 10.09 -3.70
CA CYS A 24 -4.26 8.75 -3.15
C CYS A 24 -2.84 8.62 -2.53
N GLY A 25 -1.82 9.25 -3.12
CA GLY A 25 -0.46 9.34 -2.56
C GLY A 25 -0.40 10.08 -1.22
N PRO A 26 -0.81 11.36 -1.15
CA PRO A 26 -0.93 12.12 0.09
C PRO A 26 -1.74 11.43 1.19
N ALA A 27 -2.88 10.82 0.83
CA ALA A 27 -3.71 10.07 1.76
C ALA A 27 -2.97 8.84 2.31
N THR A 28 -2.29 8.08 1.46
CA THR A 28 -1.50 6.91 1.86
C THR A 28 -0.34 7.31 2.80
N VAL A 29 0.40 8.38 2.50
CA VAL A 29 1.44 8.90 3.40
C VAL A 29 0.87 9.32 4.75
N LYS A 30 -0.29 9.98 4.75
CA LYS A 30 -1.00 10.34 5.99
C LYS A 30 -1.32 9.08 6.82
N GLN A 31 -1.89 8.04 6.20
CA GLN A 31 -2.24 6.77 6.87
C GLN A 31 -1.00 6.10 7.48
N VAL A 32 0.07 5.93 6.69
CA VAL A 32 1.32 5.30 7.12
C VAL A 32 2.02 6.09 8.22
N ARG A 33 2.18 7.41 8.06
CA ARG A 33 2.83 8.25 9.08
C ARG A 33 2.02 8.28 10.35
N HIS A 34 0.70 8.39 10.27
CA HIS A 34 -0.15 8.42 11.46
C HIS A 34 -0.02 7.13 12.27
N PHE A 35 0.02 5.98 11.58
CA PHE A 35 0.27 4.70 12.22
C PHE A 35 1.64 4.65 12.91
N ILE A 36 2.72 5.04 12.22
CA ILE A 36 4.10 4.89 12.73
C ILE A 36 4.46 5.96 13.78
N LYS A 37 3.96 7.19 13.63
CA LYS A 37 4.35 8.36 14.44
C LYS A 37 3.27 8.82 15.42
N GLY A 38 2.10 8.21 15.40
CA GLY A 38 0.94 8.62 16.22
C GLY A 38 0.31 9.96 15.80
N SER A 39 0.80 10.59 14.73
CA SER A 39 0.27 11.85 14.22
C SER A 39 0.53 12.00 12.72
N SER A 40 -0.17 12.93 12.07
CA SER A 40 0.02 13.26 10.65
C SER A 40 -0.54 14.65 10.35
N HIS A 41 0.02 15.33 9.36
CA HIS A 41 -0.50 16.58 8.79
C HIS A 41 -1.70 16.34 7.87
N SER A 42 -2.25 17.41 7.27
CA SER A 42 -3.30 17.34 6.25
C SER A 42 -2.81 16.71 4.95
N GLN A 43 -3.72 16.29 4.06
CA GLN A 43 -3.29 15.77 2.76
C GLN A 43 -2.77 16.90 1.87
N SER A 44 -3.30 18.12 1.99
CA SER A 44 -2.75 19.31 1.31
C SER A 44 -1.27 19.56 1.65
N TYR A 45 -0.87 19.41 2.92
CA TYR A 45 0.52 19.50 3.33
C TYR A 45 1.37 18.43 2.61
N TYR A 46 0.94 17.16 2.65
CA TYR A 46 1.66 16.09 1.96
C TYR A 46 1.67 16.26 0.44
N ALA A 47 0.62 16.80 -0.16
CA ALA A 47 0.60 17.10 -1.59
C ALA A 47 1.71 18.08 -1.97
N GLY A 48 1.97 19.10 -1.13
CA GLY A 48 3.11 20.01 -1.31
C GLY A 48 4.44 19.28 -1.22
N GLU A 49 4.66 18.52 -0.14
CA GLU A 49 5.90 17.75 0.08
C GLU A 49 6.18 16.72 -1.02
N LEU A 50 5.13 16.08 -1.53
CA LEU A 50 5.19 15.02 -2.53
C LEU A 50 5.14 15.55 -3.97
N LYS A 51 5.01 16.87 -4.16
CA LYS A 51 4.82 17.51 -5.47
C LYS A 51 3.65 16.90 -6.24
N THR A 52 2.58 16.54 -5.53
CA THR A 52 1.38 15.92 -6.11
C THR A 52 0.70 16.91 -7.06
N SER A 53 0.43 16.47 -8.28
CA SER A 53 -0.34 17.22 -9.27
C SER A 53 -1.64 16.48 -9.62
N THR A 54 -2.40 17.00 -10.59
CA THR A 54 -3.57 16.31 -11.15
C THR A 54 -3.22 14.97 -11.78
N SER A 55 -1.96 14.75 -12.16
CA SER A 55 -1.44 13.46 -12.64
C SER A 55 -1.09 12.48 -11.51
N GLY A 56 -1.31 12.87 -10.25
CA GLY A 56 -0.98 12.09 -9.06
C GLY A 56 0.42 12.38 -8.52
N THR A 57 1.01 11.37 -7.87
CA THR A 57 2.30 11.46 -7.16
C THR A 57 3.30 10.48 -7.75
N ASP A 58 4.56 10.89 -7.86
CA ASP A 58 5.65 9.96 -8.20
C ASP A 58 6.01 9.08 -7.00
N MET A 59 5.97 7.76 -7.18
CA MET A 59 6.27 6.79 -6.13
C MET A 59 7.69 6.92 -5.57
N THR A 60 8.66 7.38 -6.37
CA THR A 60 10.04 7.61 -5.90
C THR A 60 10.12 8.78 -4.91
N VAL A 61 9.36 9.85 -5.15
CA VAL A 61 9.23 10.98 -4.23
C VAL A 61 8.53 10.54 -2.94
N LEU A 62 7.47 9.73 -3.05
CA LEU A 62 6.78 9.13 -1.92
C LEU A 62 7.72 8.26 -1.07
N SER A 63 8.55 7.42 -1.71
CA SER A 63 9.55 6.59 -1.03
C SER A 63 10.57 7.43 -0.28
N ASN A 64 11.11 8.48 -0.91
CA ASN A 64 12.09 9.37 -0.30
C ASN A 64 11.48 10.10 0.91
N TYR A 65 10.23 10.54 0.80
CA TYR A 65 9.52 11.15 1.92
C TYR A 65 9.38 10.18 3.11
N LEU A 66 8.88 8.95 2.85
CA LEU A 66 8.71 7.93 3.89
C LEU A 66 10.05 7.57 4.57
N LYS A 67 11.10 7.38 3.77
CA LYS A 67 12.44 7.08 4.25
C LYS A 67 12.98 8.17 5.18
N ASN A 68 12.87 9.43 4.76
CA ASN A 68 13.51 10.55 5.48
C ASN A 68 12.68 11.05 6.67
N ASN A 69 11.35 10.92 6.63
CA ASN A 69 10.46 11.55 7.62
C ASN A 69 9.66 10.55 8.47
N VAL A 70 9.55 9.29 8.05
CA VAL A 70 8.73 8.28 8.73
C VAL A 70 9.60 7.17 9.32
N LYS A 71 10.30 6.40 8.49
CA LYS A 71 11.20 5.34 8.95
C LYS A 71 12.29 5.09 7.91
N SER A 72 13.56 5.18 8.33
CA SER A 72 14.74 5.11 7.46
C SER A 72 14.89 3.84 6.63
N ASN A 73 14.19 2.76 7.02
CA ASN A 73 14.29 1.45 6.40
C ASN A 73 13.39 1.31 5.16
N TYR A 74 12.52 2.30 4.89
CA TYR A 74 11.69 2.29 3.68
C TYR A 74 12.55 2.37 2.42
N ILE A 75 12.30 1.46 1.48
CA ILE A 75 12.95 1.45 0.17
C ILE A 75 11.94 1.26 -0.96
N TYR A 76 12.20 1.93 -2.08
CA TYR A 76 11.52 1.68 -3.35
C TYR A 76 12.12 0.44 -4.02
N ALA A 77 11.30 -0.51 -4.43
CA ALA A 77 11.76 -1.71 -5.11
C ALA A 77 10.75 -2.26 -6.12
N SER A 78 11.26 -3.04 -7.06
CA SER A 78 10.41 -3.91 -7.89
C SER A 78 9.67 -4.93 -7.03
N ILE A 79 8.43 -5.25 -7.40
CA ILE A 79 7.64 -6.28 -6.69
C ILE A 79 8.23 -7.69 -6.84
N GLY A 80 8.88 -7.99 -7.98
CA GLY A 80 9.41 -9.32 -8.29
C GLY A 80 8.31 -10.37 -8.51
N SER A 81 8.61 -11.63 -8.23
CA SER A 81 7.61 -12.71 -8.25
C SER A 81 6.58 -12.55 -7.12
N TYR A 82 5.48 -13.29 -7.19
CA TYR A 82 4.47 -13.36 -6.12
C TYR A 82 5.08 -13.68 -4.74
N ASP A 83 5.98 -14.65 -4.66
CA ASP A 83 6.62 -15.02 -3.38
C ASP A 83 7.57 -13.93 -2.87
N SER A 84 8.26 -13.23 -3.78
CA SER A 84 9.10 -12.08 -3.43
C SER A 84 8.25 -10.92 -2.92
N TRP A 85 7.14 -10.60 -3.61
CA TRP A 85 6.19 -9.59 -3.20
C TRP A 85 5.58 -9.90 -1.83
N MET A 86 5.14 -11.15 -1.63
CA MET A 86 4.59 -11.61 -0.35
C MET A 86 5.64 -11.52 0.77
N SER A 87 6.89 -11.89 0.50
CA SER A 87 7.99 -11.76 1.48
C SER A 87 8.22 -10.30 1.90
N LYS A 88 8.09 -9.33 0.98
CA LYS A 88 8.20 -7.89 1.27
C LYS A 88 7.03 -7.39 2.10
N VAL A 89 5.81 -7.81 1.79
CA VAL A 89 4.61 -7.51 2.61
C VAL A 89 4.79 -8.05 4.03
N ASN A 90 5.23 -9.30 4.17
CA ASN A 90 5.50 -9.93 5.47
C ASN A 90 6.58 -9.18 6.26
N TYR A 91 7.69 -8.80 5.60
CA TYR A 91 8.74 -7.99 6.21
C TYR A 91 8.17 -6.68 6.76
N GLY A 92 7.39 -5.96 5.96
CA GLY A 92 6.73 -4.73 6.38
C GLY A 92 5.84 -4.93 7.61
N MET A 93 4.97 -5.95 7.59
CA MET A 93 4.08 -6.24 8.73
C MET A 93 4.84 -6.64 10.01
N ARG A 94 5.89 -7.45 9.91
CA ARG A 94 6.72 -7.84 11.07
C ARG A 94 7.48 -6.67 11.68
N ASN A 95 7.81 -5.67 10.87
CA ASN A 95 8.54 -4.48 11.29
C ASN A 95 7.64 -3.26 11.58
N SER A 96 6.32 -3.45 11.67
CA SER A 96 5.33 -2.37 11.80
C SER A 96 5.55 -1.24 10.78
N MET A 97 5.79 -1.64 9.54
CA MET A 97 6.15 -0.78 8.42
C MET A 97 5.22 -1.14 7.24
N PRO A 98 3.99 -0.60 7.21
CA PRO A 98 3.06 -0.81 6.11
C PRO A 98 3.72 -0.62 4.75
N ALA A 99 3.62 -1.61 3.88
CA ALA A 99 4.13 -1.49 2.52
C ALA A 99 3.17 -0.64 1.70
N VAL A 100 3.68 0.27 0.86
CA VAL A 100 2.89 1.05 -0.08
C VAL A 100 2.96 0.38 -1.45
N LEU A 101 1.79 0.14 -2.01
CA LEU A 101 1.56 -0.53 -3.28
C LEU A 101 1.09 0.49 -4.31
N ASP A 102 1.42 0.24 -5.57
CA ASP A 102 0.94 1.01 -6.71
C ASP A 102 0.20 0.07 -7.65
N ILE A 103 -1.13 0.15 -7.62
CA ILE A 103 -2.01 -0.86 -8.18
C ILE A 103 -2.75 -0.33 -9.41
N ASN A 104 -2.92 -1.20 -10.38
CA ASN A 104 -3.81 -1.05 -11.52
C ASN A 104 -4.89 -2.12 -11.39
N THR A 105 -6.10 -1.71 -11.01
CA THR A 105 -7.23 -2.62 -10.79
C THR A 105 -8.01 -2.89 -12.06
N LYS A 106 -7.63 -2.31 -13.21
CA LYS A 106 -8.23 -2.63 -14.50
C LYS A 106 -8.10 -4.14 -14.76
N ASN A 107 -9.22 -4.77 -15.10
CA ASN A 107 -9.33 -6.23 -15.29
C ASN A 107 -9.03 -7.09 -14.04
N VAL A 108 -9.11 -6.53 -12.83
CA VAL A 108 -9.03 -7.27 -11.56
C VAL A 108 -10.35 -7.13 -10.82
N SER A 109 -11.28 -8.06 -11.06
CA SER A 109 -12.67 -8.01 -10.58
C SER A 109 -12.84 -8.04 -9.07
N ALA A 110 -11.79 -8.38 -8.31
CA ALA A 110 -11.82 -8.38 -6.86
C ALA A 110 -12.00 -6.98 -6.25
N PHE A 111 -11.62 -5.92 -6.97
CA PHE A 111 -11.75 -4.54 -6.49
C PHE A 111 -13.10 -3.94 -6.89
N PRO A 112 -13.72 -3.11 -6.03
CA PRO A 112 -15.02 -2.49 -6.31
C PRO A 112 -14.91 -1.26 -7.23
N TYR A 113 -13.78 -1.07 -7.90
CA TYR A 113 -13.50 0.03 -8.81
C TYR A 113 -12.39 -0.34 -9.80
N GLU A 114 -12.40 0.33 -10.95
CA GLU A 114 -11.31 0.29 -11.90
C GLU A 114 -10.42 1.53 -11.76
N SER A 115 -9.11 1.32 -11.78
CA SER A 115 -8.10 2.37 -11.83
C SER A 115 -6.90 1.88 -12.61
N ILE A 116 -6.27 2.77 -13.39
CA ILE A 116 -5.00 2.52 -14.07
C ILE A 116 -3.77 2.80 -13.20
N GLY A 117 -3.97 3.38 -12.01
CA GLY A 117 -2.92 3.70 -11.04
C GLY A 117 -3.52 4.23 -9.74
N HIS A 118 -3.17 3.61 -8.61
CA HIS A 118 -3.71 3.96 -7.30
C HIS A 118 -2.75 3.53 -6.19
N PHE A 119 -2.48 4.43 -5.24
CA PHE A 119 -1.68 4.08 -4.07
C PHE A 119 -2.57 3.58 -2.94
N VAL A 120 -2.17 2.44 -2.36
CA VAL A 120 -2.75 1.86 -1.14
C VAL A 120 -1.61 1.39 -0.24
N ASN A 121 -1.82 1.25 1.06
CA ASN A 121 -0.85 0.55 1.93
C ASN A 121 -1.39 -0.78 2.44
N THR A 122 -0.51 -1.71 2.79
CA THR A 122 -0.89 -2.95 3.46
C THR A 122 -1.16 -2.70 4.95
N SER A 123 -2.04 -3.49 5.54
CA SER A 123 -2.36 -3.45 6.97
C SER A 123 -2.59 -4.84 7.57
N GLY A 124 -2.23 -5.89 6.85
CA GLY A 124 -2.22 -7.26 7.37
C GLY A 124 -1.98 -8.32 6.30
N TYR A 125 -1.72 -9.53 6.78
CA TYR A 125 -1.71 -10.74 5.97
C TYR A 125 -2.33 -11.90 6.76
N ASP A 126 -2.83 -12.88 6.03
CA ASP A 126 -3.35 -14.13 6.58
C ASP A 126 -2.86 -15.29 5.71
N THR A 127 -1.98 -16.10 6.28
CA THR A 127 -1.46 -17.35 5.72
C THR A 127 -1.93 -18.56 6.54
N LYS A 128 -2.94 -18.43 7.41
CA LYS A 128 -3.25 -19.45 8.42
C LYS A 128 -3.78 -20.78 7.92
N ASN A 129 -4.32 -20.92 6.71
CA ASN A 129 -4.80 -22.21 6.18
C ASN A 129 -5.06 -22.15 4.67
N GLY A 130 -4.46 -23.06 3.91
CA GLY A 130 -5.00 -23.51 2.62
C GLY A 130 -5.31 -22.39 1.60
N PRO A 131 -6.22 -22.61 0.62
CA PRO A 131 -6.11 -22.07 -0.75
C PRO A 131 -6.26 -20.56 -0.94
N GLY A 132 -6.34 -19.76 0.12
CA GLY A 132 -6.51 -18.31 0.02
C GLY A 132 -5.63 -17.54 0.98
N VAL A 133 -4.33 -17.42 0.67
CA VAL A 133 -3.48 -16.41 1.30
C VAL A 133 -4.13 -15.05 1.06
N LYS A 134 -4.33 -14.25 2.12
CA LYS A 134 -4.95 -12.93 2.01
C LYS A 134 -3.98 -11.83 2.41
N VAL A 135 -4.17 -10.68 1.79
CA VAL A 135 -3.55 -9.42 2.21
C VAL A 135 -4.66 -8.44 2.54
N ARG A 136 -4.49 -7.72 3.64
CA ARG A 136 -5.34 -6.59 4.00
C ARG A 136 -4.67 -5.32 3.51
N ILE A 137 -5.42 -4.49 2.81
CA ILE A 137 -4.99 -3.14 2.42
C ILE A 137 -5.83 -2.09 3.15
N THR A 138 -5.24 -0.92 3.37
CA THR A 138 -5.91 0.31 3.76
C THR A 138 -6.02 1.17 2.51
N ASP A 139 -7.23 1.24 1.96
CA ASP A 139 -7.51 1.94 0.72
C ASP A 139 -8.07 3.34 1.01
N PRO A 140 -7.47 4.43 0.49
CA PRO A 140 -8.00 5.79 0.65
C PRO A 140 -9.13 6.15 -0.33
N ASN A 141 -9.42 5.34 -1.36
CA ASN A 141 -10.40 5.65 -2.39
C ASN A 141 -11.84 5.29 -1.99
N GLY A 142 -12.82 6.15 -2.29
CA GLY A 142 -14.22 6.03 -1.86
C GLY A 142 -14.84 4.63 -2.02
N PRO A 143 -14.89 4.03 -3.23
CA PRO A 143 -15.51 2.72 -3.44
C PRO A 143 -14.81 1.58 -2.68
N GLY A 144 -13.48 1.67 -2.55
CA GLY A 144 -12.63 0.73 -1.82
C GLY A 144 -12.41 1.07 -0.35
N LEU A 145 -12.93 2.20 0.12
CA LEU A 145 -12.45 2.88 1.33
C LEU A 145 -12.40 1.93 2.51
N GLY A 146 -11.26 1.97 3.20
CA GLY A 146 -11.08 1.31 4.47
C GLY A 146 -10.12 0.14 4.44
N ASN A 147 -10.18 -0.62 5.52
CA ASN A 147 -9.35 -1.78 5.76
C ASN A 147 -10.04 -3.02 5.23
N ARG A 148 -9.56 -3.61 4.13
CA ARG A 148 -10.22 -4.72 3.44
C ARG A 148 -9.27 -5.86 3.11
N TRP A 149 -9.76 -7.07 3.29
CA TRP A 149 -9.05 -8.31 2.95
C TRP A 149 -9.37 -8.71 1.51
N TYR A 150 -8.32 -9.05 0.76
CA TYR A 150 -8.41 -9.59 -0.60
C TYR A 150 -7.57 -10.87 -0.69
N ASN A 151 -7.84 -11.73 -1.68
CA ASN A 151 -6.87 -12.77 -2.00
C ASN A 151 -5.57 -12.08 -2.40
N ALA A 152 -4.46 -12.56 -1.86
CA ALA A 152 -3.15 -11.98 -2.11
C ALA A 152 -2.78 -12.01 -3.59
N ARG A 153 -3.22 -13.03 -4.33
CA ARG A 153 -3.05 -13.11 -5.79
C ARG A 153 -3.75 -11.97 -6.52
N ASP A 154 -4.94 -11.56 -6.09
CA ASP A 154 -5.66 -10.45 -6.71
C ASP A 154 -4.92 -9.12 -6.48
N VAL A 155 -4.42 -8.90 -5.27
CA VAL A 155 -3.62 -7.69 -4.95
C VAL A 155 -2.29 -7.69 -5.71
N TYR A 156 -1.60 -8.84 -5.76
CA TYR A 156 -0.38 -8.99 -6.55
C TYR A 156 -0.63 -8.73 -8.03
N ASN A 157 -1.70 -9.30 -8.60
CA ASN A 157 -2.07 -9.08 -9.99
C ASN A 157 -2.35 -7.60 -10.27
N ALA A 158 -3.06 -6.91 -9.36
CA ALA A 158 -3.29 -5.48 -9.49
C ALA A 158 -1.98 -4.67 -9.44
N ASN A 159 -1.05 -5.01 -8.53
CA ASN A 159 0.26 -4.35 -8.49
C ASN A 159 1.14 -4.69 -9.70
N ASN A 160 1.02 -5.90 -10.25
CA ASN A 160 1.76 -6.36 -11.43
C ASN A 160 1.19 -5.82 -12.75
N ASN A 161 -0.10 -5.48 -12.78
CA ASN A 161 -0.76 -4.81 -13.91
C ASN A 161 -0.34 -3.34 -14.04
N HIS A 162 0.17 -2.74 -12.97
CA HIS A 162 0.66 -1.37 -13.01
C HIS A 162 2.03 -1.32 -13.73
N PHE A 163 2.24 -0.35 -14.63
CA PHE A 163 3.45 -0.31 -15.47
C PHE A 163 4.75 -0.23 -14.67
N ARG A 164 4.73 0.39 -13.47
CA ARG A 164 5.90 0.49 -12.59
C ARG A 164 6.29 -0.84 -11.95
N LYS A 165 5.34 -1.77 -11.73
CA LYS A 165 5.54 -3.04 -11.01
C LYS A 165 6.40 -2.86 -9.75
N ALA A 166 6.07 -1.85 -8.95
CA ALA A 166 6.88 -1.42 -7.81
C ALA A 166 6.07 -1.36 -6.51
N MET A 167 6.79 -1.36 -5.40
CA MET A 167 6.28 -1.14 -4.05
C MET A 167 7.33 -0.43 -3.19
N ILE A 168 6.88 0.15 -2.08
CA ILE A 168 7.73 0.67 -1.01
C ILE A 168 7.51 -0.20 0.22
N TYR A 169 8.56 -0.71 0.84
CA TYR A 169 8.46 -1.65 1.95
C TYR A 169 9.62 -1.56 2.93
#